data_AF-A0AAW7Z1F8-F1
#
_entry.id   AF-A0AAW7Z1F8-F1
#
_cell.length_a   1.000
_cell.length_b   1.000
_cell.length_c   1.000
_cell.angle_alpha   90.00
_cell.angle_beta   90.00
_cell.angle_gamma   90.00
#
_symmetry.space_group_name_H-M   'P 1'
#
loop_
_entity.id
_entity.type
_entity.pdbx_description
1 polymer ?
#
loop_
_entity_poly.entity_id
_entity_poly.type
_entity_poly.pdbx_seq_one_letter_code
_entity_poly.pdbx_strand_id
1 'polypeptide(L)'
;MAKKGYSNTLFWARHVALAFVLIVIAGVMIYLQQNNSDDVPSGKPVEEKSVAKGLSEFYREFRMSSTDPVKEEQGSFVIETGGVDPQLDSRLESMSSLNTTVDTSWTGEQKFRTFKEGSTLREAISTFAQAEGMQLIWNLEQDFIIKHQFQLDNTVAGSLAKIASAIDSSFEGQVNAYLCPEQRSLVVTAEETEFLATRCTLVR
;
A
#
# COMPACT_ATOMS: atom_id res chain seq x y z
N MET A 1 36.50 -64.58 -4.91
CA MET A 1 36.05 -63.92 -3.65
C MET A 1 37.10 -62.92 -3.23
N ALA A 2 36.76 -61.63 -3.07
CA ALA A 2 37.58 -60.65 -2.36
C ALA A 2 36.67 -59.55 -1.82
N LYS A 3 36.35 -59.57 -0.51
CA LYS A 3 35.65 -58.48 0.18
C LYS A 3 36.69 -57.45 0.62
N LYS A 4 36.65 -56.24 0.06
CA LYS A 4 37.46 -55.10 0.52
C LYS A 4 36.82 -54.52 1.78
N GLY A 5 37.45 -54.73 2.94
CA GLY A 5 37.02 -54.13 4.21
C GLY A 5 37.34 -52.64 4.21
N TYR A 6 36.31 -51.79 4.26
CA TYR A 6 36.48 -50.36 4.49
C TYR A 6 36.84 -50.12 5.96
N SER A 7 37.98 -49.49 6.21
CA SER A 7 38.50 -49.25 7.55
C SER A 7 37.82 -48.04 8.22
N ASN A 8 37.11 -48.28 9.32
CA ASN A 8 36.47 -47.26 10.18
C ASN A 8 37.44 -46.20 10.73
N THR A 9 38.75 -46.46 10.72
CA THR A 9 39.77 -45.53 11.23
C THR A 9 39.99 -44.32 10.32
N LEU A 10 39.81 -44.47 9.01
CA LEU A 10 40.01 -43.37 8.05
C LEU A 10 38.85 -42.36 8.09
N PHE A 11 37.64 -42.85 8.39
CA PHE A 11 36.46 -42.02 8.58
C PHE A 11 36.62 -41.13 9.82
N TRP A 12 36.95 -41.72 10.97
CA TRP A 12 37.17 -40.98 12.22
C TRP A 12 38.36 -40.03 12.15
N ALA A 13 39.47 -40.43 11.51
CA ALA A 13 40.64 -39.56 11.35
C ALA A 13 40.30 -38.25 10.59
N ARG A 14 39.47 -38.33 9.54
CA ARG A 14 39.02 -37.13 8.80
C ARG A 14 38.14 -36.21 9.64
N HIS A 15 37.26 -36.77 10.47
CA HIS A 15 36.34 -35.97 11.30
C HIS A 15 37.08 -35.29 12.46
N VAL A 16 38.03 -35.99 13.09
CA VAL A 16 38.88 -35.41 14.13
C VAL A 16 39.78 -34.30 13.55
N ALA A 17 40.31 -34.49 12.34
CA ALA A 17 41.08 -33.45 11.65
C ALA A 17 40.24 -32.20 11.37
N LEU A 18 38.99 -32.35 10.91
CA LEU A 18 38.09 -31.22 10.68
C LEU A 18 37.73 -30.47 11.97
N ALA A 19 37.49 -31.19 13.06
CA ALA A 19 37.23 -30.57 14.37
C ALA A 19 38.42 -29.74 14.86
N PHE A 20 39.65 -30.27 14.67
CA PHE A 20 40.87 -29.55 15.03
C PHE A 20 41.05 -28.26 14.20
N VAL A 21 40.76 -28.31 12.90
CA VAL A 21 40.80 -27.13 12.01
C VAL A 21 39.83 -26.04 12.48
N LEU A 22 38.61 -26.40 12.89
CA LEU A 22 37.64 -25.43 13.41
C LEU A 22 38.11 -24.75 14.71
N ILE A 23 38.75 -25.51 15.61
CA ILE A 23 39.31 -24.95 16.85
C ILE A 23 40.45 -23.97 16.55
N VAL A 24 41.32 -24.28 15.58
CA VAL A 24 42.41 -23.39 15.17
C VAL A 24 41.85 -22.10 14.56
N ILE A 25 40.82 -22.18 13.70
CA ILE A 25 40.16 -21.01 13.11
C ILE A 25 39.55 -20.11 14.21
N ALA A 26 38.85 -20.70 15.18
CA ALA A 26 38.29 -19.95 16.31
C ALA A 26 39.39 -19.26 17.14
N GLY A 27 40.51 -19.96 17.41
CA GLY A 27 41.65 -19.39 18.11
C GLY A 27 42.29 -18.22 17.35
N VAL A 28 42.46 -18.35 16.03
CA VAL A 28 42.97 -17.26 15.17
C VAL A 28 42.00 -16.08 15.16
N MET A 29 40.69 -16.32 15.12
CA MET A 29 39.69 -15.25 15.14
C MET A 29 39.74 -14.48 16.47
N ILE A 30 39.83 -15.17 17.61
CA ILE A 30 39.97 -14.53 18.93
C ILE A 30 41.29 -13.76 19.02
N TYR A 31 42.39 -14.33 18.51
CA TYR A 31 43.70 -13.67 18.49
C TYR A 31 43.68 -12.39 17.64
N LEU A 32 43.08 -12.43 16.45
CA LEU A 32 42.90 -11.25 15.60
C LEU A 32 41.97 -10.21 16.25
N GLN A 33 40.94 -10.65 16.98
CA GLN A 33 40.02 -9.75 17.68
C GLN A 33 40.69 -9.06 18.88
N GLN A 34 41.54 -9.77 19.63
CA GLN A 34 42.37 -9.18 20.70
C GLN A 34 43.44 -8.25 20.14
N ASN A 35 44.11 -8.62 19.04
CA ASN A 35 45.20 -7.83 18.47
C ASN A 35 44.71 -6.61 17.66
N ASN A 36 43.44 -6.60 17.19
CA ASN A 36 42.79 -5.40 16.65
C ASN A 36 42.07 -4.55 17.72
N SER A 37 42.29 -4.84 19.02
CA SER A 37 41.79 -4.03 20.12
C SER A 37 42.84 -3.04 20.66
N ASP A 38 43.71 -2.52 19.79
CA ASP A 38 44.53 -1.33 20.09
C ASP A 38 43.75 -0.07 19.68
N ASP A 39 42.69 0.21 20.44
CA ASP A 39 42.19 1.57 20.70
C ASP A 39 41.18 1.49 21.85
N VAL A 40 41.69 1.22 23.06
CA VAL A 40 40.98 1.58 24.29
C VAL A 40 41.53 2.94 24.71
N PRO A 41 40.81 4.05 24.54
CA PRO A 41 41.21 5.29 25.17
C PRO A 41 41.05 5.08 26.67
N SER A 42 42.19 5.03 27.38
CA SER A 42 42.24 5.28 28.81
C SER A 42 41.61 6.66 29.06
N GLY A 43 40.42 6.67 29.66
CA GLY A 43 39.71 7.90 30.02
C GLY A 43 38.37 8.08 29.30
N LYS A 44 37.40 7.21 29.55
CA LYS A 44 35.98 7.60 29.44
C LYS A 44 35.48 7.90 30.85
N PRO A 45 35.13 9.16 31.20
CA PRO A 45 34.32 9.38 32.39
C PRO A 45 33.04 8.57 32.20
N VAL A 46 32.52 7.99 33.30
CA VAL A 46 31.23 7.27 33.28
C VAL A 46 30.22 8.21 32.63
N GLU A 47 29.86 7.89 31.39
CA GLU A 47 28.94 8.69 30.62
C GLU A 47 27.56 8.40 31.20
N GLU A 48 27.16 9.22 32.16
CA GLU A 48 25.80 9.18 32.70
C GLU A 48 24.86 9.36 31.51
N LYS A 49 24.12 8.30 31.18
CA LYS A 49 23.05 8.32 30.20
C LYS A 49 21.93 9.20 30.74
N SER A 50 22.13 10.51 30.67
CA SER A 50 21.12 11.47 31.06
C SER A 50 20.02 11.50 30.01
N VAL A 51 18.78 11.66 30.47
CA VAL A 51 17.60 11.80 29.60
C VAL A 51 17.81 12.93 28.59
N ALA A 52 18.50 14.01 28.98
CA ALA A 52 18.83 15.12 28.11
C ALA A 52 19.73 14.72 26.92
N LYS A 53 20.69 13.81 27.14
CA LYS A 53 21.54 13.29 26.06
C LYS A 53 20.75 12.39 25.12
N GLY A 54 19.90 11.51 25.64
CA GLY A 54 19.03 10.65 24.82
C GLY A 54 18.05 11.46 23.96
N LEU A 55 17.44 12.52 24.52
CA LEU A 55 16.58 13.43 23.78
C LEU A 55 17.36 14.23 22.74
N SER A 56 18.56 14.71 23.07
CA SER A 56 19.41 15.44 22.12
C SER A 56 19.83 14.56 20.94
N GLU A 57 20.16 13.28 21.21
CA GLU A 57 20.48 12.28 20.19
C GLU A 57 19.27 12.00 19.29
N PHE A 58 18.08 11.84 19.89
CA PHE A 58 16.83 11.67 19.16
C PHE A 58 16.51 12.88 18.27
N TYR A 59 16.63 14.11 18.78
CA TYR A 59 16.40 15.32 17.99
C TYR A 59 17.46 15.48 16.89
N ARG A 60 18.71 15.09 17.14
CA ARG A 60 19.78 15.08 16.13
C ARG A 60 19.45 14.10 15.00
N GLU A 61 19.05 12.87 15.34
CA GLU A 61 18.68 11.84 14.37
C GLU A 61 17.42 12.23 13.58
N PHE A 62 16.38 12.71 14.27
CA PHE A 62 15.16 13.21 13.64
C PHE A 62 15.48 14.34 12.66
N ARG A 63 16.30 15.32 13.07
CA ARG A 63 16.63 16.45 12.20
C ARG A 63 17.50 16.03 11.03
N MET A 64 18.47 15.14 11.22
CA MET A 64 19.30 14.58 10.14
C MET A 64 18.45 13.81 9.12
N SER A 65 17.53 12.96 9.60
CA SER A 65 16.57 12.24 8.73
C SER A 65 15.57 13.16 8.02
N SER A 66 15.27 14.33 8.60
CA SER A 66 14.38 15.33 8.02
C SER A 66 15.09 16.28 7.04
N THR A 67 16.43 16.40 7.13
CA THR A 67 17.24 17.28 6.26
C THR A 67 17.82 16.58 5.05
N ASP A 68 17.86 15.25 5.02
CA ASP A 68 18.02 14.53 3.77
C ASP A 68 16.65 14.53 3.08
N PRO A 69 16.45 15.32 2.00
CA PRO A 69 15.26 15.13 1.20
C PRO A 69 15.38 13.70 0.67
N VAL A 70 14.52 12.80 1.14
CA VAL A 70 14.24 11.59 0.40
C VAL A 70 13.90 12.10 -1.00
N LYS A 71 14.80 11.87 -1.96
CA LYS A 71 14.51 12.05 -3.38
C LYS A 71 13.52 10.96 -3.77
N GLU A 72 12.34 11.00 -3.18
CA GLU A 72 11.16 10.49 -3.85
C GLU A 72 11.06 11.38 -5.09
N GLU A 73 11.13 10.77 -6.26
CA GLU A 73 10.55 11.35 -7.47
C GLU A 73 9.05 11.54 -7.20
N GLN A 74 8.69 12.55 -6.40
CA GLN A 74 7.32 12.92 -6.10
C GLN A 74 6.78 13.62 -7.35
N GLY A 75 6.46 12.83 -8.37
CA GLY A 75 5.45 13.23 -9.33
C GLY A 75 4.17 13.56 -8.55
N SER A 76 3.45 14.60 -8.95
CA SER A 76 2.13 14.87 -8.38
C SER A 76 1.22 13.67 -8.67
N PHE A 77 0.99 12.81 -7.68
CA PHE A 77 0.09 11.65 -7.79
C PHE A 77 -1.38 12.02 -7.63
N VAL A 78 -1.65 13.31 -7.51
CA VAL A 78 -2.98 13.90 -7.43
C VAL A 78 -3.17 14.76 -8.68
N ILE A 79 -4.30 14.55 -9.35
CA ILE A 79 -4.70 15.29 -10.54
C ILE A 79 -5.99 16.03 -10.19
N GLU A 80 -6.03 17.34 -10.47
CA GLU A 80 -7.27 18.12 -10.39
C GLU A 80 -8.26 17.64 -11.47
N THR A 81 -9.50 17.41 -11.07
CA THR A 81 -10.57 17.01 -11.97
C THR A 81 -11.40 18.23 -12.39
N GLY A 82 -12.51 17.99 -13.09
CA GLY A 82 -13.51 19.04 -13.35
C GLY A 82 -14.23 19.58 -12.12
N GLY A 83 -13.86 19.14 -10.91
CA GLY A 83 -14.47 19.59 -9.66
C GLY A 83 -15.75 18.83 -9.29
N VAL A 84 -16.40 19.33 -8.25
CA VAL A 84 -17.77 18.98 -7.87
C VAL A 84 -18.74 19.64 -8.87
N ASP A 85 -19.63 18.87 -9.46
CA ASP A 85 -20.68 19.32 -10.37
C ASP A 85 -21.86 19.88 -9.56
N PRO A 86 -22.09 21.21 -9.55
CA PRO A 86 -23.20 21.81 -8.81
C PRO A 86 -24.57 21.44 -9.38
N GLN A 87 -24.63 20.79 -10.54
CA GLN A 87 -25.85 20.32 -11.19
C GLN A 87 -25.91 18.79 -11.27
N LEU A 88 -25.18 18.08 -10.42
CA LEU A 88 -25.16 16.61 -10.36
C LEU A 88 -26.58 16.01 -10.37
N ASP A 89 -27.47 16.53 -9.52
CA ASP A 89 -28.83 16.03 -9.38
C ASP A 89 -29.63 16.22 -10.67
N SER A 90 -29.59 17.42 -11.27
CA SER A 90 -30.25 17.72 -12.54
C SER A 90 -29.73 16.84 -13.68
N ARG A 91 -28.42 16.57 -13.69
CA ARG A 91 -27.79 15.67 -14.67
C ARG A 91 -28.27 14.24 -14.48
N LEU A 92 -28.28 13.72 -13.25
CA LEU A 92 -28.78 12.39 -12.93
C LEU A 92 -30.26 12.24 -13.27
N GLU A 93 -31.07 13.28 -13.03
CA GLU A 93 -32.48 13.30 -13.37
C GLU A 93 -32.69 13.23 -14.89
N SER A 94 -31.91 13.99 -15.67
CA SER A 94 -31.96 13.96 -17.14
C SER A 94 -31.54 12.61 -17.75
N MET A 95 -30.76 11.82 -16.99
CA MET A 95 -30.28 10.49 -17.39
C MET A 95 -31.23 9.36 -16.99
N SER A 96 -32.26 9.66 -16.19
CA SER A 96 -33.22 8.65 -15.74
C SER A 96 -33.99 8.05 -16.93
N SER A 97 -34.01 6.72 -17.02
CA SER A 97 -34.77 6.01 -18.05
C SER A 97 -35.44 4.78 -17.46
N LEU A 98 -36.77 4.75 -17.47
CA LEU A 98 -37.56 3.61 -17.00
C LEU A 98 -37.25 2.30 -17.76
N ASN A 99 -36.74 2.39 -18.99
CA ASN A 99 -36.50 1.24 -19.85
C ASN A 99 -35.10 0.63 -19.71
N THR A 100 -34.20 1.28 -18.95
CA THR A 100 -32.78 0.88 -18.91
C THR A 100 -32.28 0.67 -17.48
N THR A 101 -33.17 0.58 -16.50
CA THR A 101 -32.78 0.48 -15.08
C THR A 101 -32.03 -0.81 -14.76
N VAL A 102 -31.20 -0.76 -13.71
CA VAL A 102 -30.62 -1.97 -13.10
C VAL A 102 -31.33 -2.30 -11.79
N ASP A 103 -31.09 -3.51 -11.28
CA ASP A 103 -31.56 -3.91 -9.95
C ASP A 103 -30.98 -2.98 -8.87
N THR A 104 -31.78 -2.64 -7.87
CA THR A 104 -31.36 -1.84 -6.71
C THR A 104 -30.24 -2.48 -5.88
N SER A 105 -30.08 -3.79 -5.98
CA SER A 105 -29.03 -4.59 -5.35
C SER A 105 -27.88 -4.93 -6.29
N TRP A 106 -27.83 -4.31 -7.48
CA TRP A 106 -26.74 -4.57 -8.43
C TRP A 106 -25.39 -4.15 -7.84
N THR A 107 -24.44 -5.07 -7.81
CA THR A 107 -23.05 -4.80 -7.37
C THR A 107 -22.02 -4.99 -8.49
N GLY A 108 -22.43 -5.70 -9.55
CA GLY A 108 -21.53 -6.24 -10.56
C GLY A 108 -20.96 -7.60 -10.18
N GLU A 109 -20.13 -8.15 -11.06
CA GLU A 109 -19.57 -9.50 -10.93
C GLU A 109 -18.40 -9.54 -9.93
N GLN A 110 -18.31 -10.61 -9.13
CA GLN A 110 -17.14 -10.88 -8.29
C GLN A 110 -15.97 -11.35 -9.19
N LYS A 111 -14.89 -10.57 -9.25
CA LYS A 111 -13.69 -10.94 -10.02
C LYS A 111 -12.44 -10.18 -9.55
N PHE A 112 -11.27 -10.73 -9.90
CA PHE A 112 -9.98 -10.08 -9.71
C PHE A 112 -9.82 -8.92 -10.70
N ARG A 113 -9.89 -7.68 -10.21
CA ARG A 113 -9.67 -6.46 -11.00
C ARG A 113 -8.27 -5.93 -10.74
N THR A 114 -7.50 -5.72 -11.81
CA THR A 114 -6.13 -5.19 -11.73
C THR A 114 -6.13 -3.69 -11.98
N PHE A 115 -5.65 -2.94 -10.99
CA PHE A 115 -5.41 -1.51 -11.07
C PHE A 115 -3.97 -1.31 -11.52
N LYS A 116 -3.79 -0.73 -12.71
CA LYS A 116 -2.48 -0.62 -13.36
C LYS A 116 -1.74 0.60 -12.85
N GLU A 117 -0.43 0.45 -12.64
CA GLU A 117 0.47 1.56 -12.36
C GLU A 117 0.40 2.64 -13.45
N GLY A 118 0.42 3.91 -13.03
CA GLY A 118 0.36 5.08 -13.91
C GLY A 118 -1.05 5.46 -14.41
N SER A 119 -2.05 4.58 -14.28
CA SER A 119 -3.46 4.95 -14.51
C SER A 119 -4.08 5.62 -13.29
N THR A 120 -5.24 6.27 -13.44
CA THR A 120 -5.97 6.85 -12.31
C THR A 120 -7.04 5.93 -11.75
N LEU A 121 -7.43 6.14 -10.49
CA LEU A 121 -8.53 5.39 -9.86
C LEU A 121 -9.83 5.55 -10.64
N ARG A 122 -10.17 6.79 -11.03
CA ARG A 122 -11.35 7.08 -11.85
C ARG A 122 -11.32 6.35 -13.19
N GLU A 123 -10.19 6.34 -13.88
CA GLU A 123 -10.03 5.67 -15.18
C GLU A 123 -10.24 4.16 -15.06
N ALA A 124 -9.57 3.54 -14.08
CA ALA A 124 -9.66 2.11 -13.85
C ALA A 124 -11.10 1.68 -13.53
N ILE A 125 -11.75 2.35 -12.58
CA ILE A 125 -13.13 2.01 -12.17
C ILE A 125 -14.13 2.32 -13.30
N SER A 126 -13.97 3.42 -14.01
CA SER A 126 -14.82 3.76 -15.16
C SER A 126 -14.77 2.63 -16.20
N THR A 127 -13.58 2.11 -16.49
CA THR A 127 -13.40 0.97 -17.40
C THR A 127 -14.13 -0.28 -16.89
N PHE A 128 -14.04 -0.57 -15.59
CA PHE A 128 -14.72 -1.73 -15.00
C PHE A 128 -16.25 -1.58 -14.99
N ALA A 129 -16.77 -0.39 -14.69
CA ALA A 129 -18.19 -0.10 -14.74
C ALA A 129 -18.73 -0.22 -16.17
N GLN A 130 -18.05 0.37 -17.15
CA GLN A 130 -18.45 0.32 -18.56
C GLN A 130 -18.48 -1.10 -19.11
N ALA A 131 -17.50 -1.93 -18.73
CA ALA A 131 -17.48 -3.35 -19.11
C ALA A 131 -18.69 -4.14 -18.60
N GLU A 132 -19.36 -3.65 -17.55
CA GLU A 132 -20.57 -4.25 -16.96
C GLU A 132 -21.84 -3.44 -17.29
N GLY A 133 -21.75 -2.54 -18.28
CA GLY A 133 -22.89 -1.75 -18.75
C GLY A 133 -23.35 -0.67 -17.79
N MET A 134 -22.46 -0.18 -16.92
CA MET A 134 -22.67 0.91 -15.99
C MET A 134 -21.74 2.07 -16.30
N GLN A 135 -22.05 3.27 -15.81
CA GLN A 135 -21.17 4.44 -15.92
C GLN A 135 -20.70 4.89 -14.55
N LEU A 136 -19.50 5.48 -14.48
CA LEU A 136 -18.98 6.13 -13.29
C LEU A 136 -19.13 7.65 -13.39
N ILE A 137 -19.72 8.25 -12.38
CA ILE A 137 -19.74 9.70 -12.16
C ILE A 137 -18.80 9.99 -10.99
N TRP A 138 -17.68 10.63 -11.30
CA TRP A 138 -16.67 11.04 -10.33
C TRP A 138 -16.90 12.51 -9.97
N ASN A 139 -17.56 12.74 -8.84
CA ASN A 139 -17.94 14.06 -8.34
C ASN A 139 -17.03 14.48 -7.17
N LEU A 140 -15.73 14.51 -7.44
CA LEU A 140 -14.69 14.89 -6.50
C LEU A 140 -13.67 15.76 -7.22
N GLU A 141 -13.08 16.73 -6.52
CA GLU A 141 -12.13 17.71 -7.08
C GLU A 141 -10.78 17.11 -7.49
N GLN A 142 -10.49 15.90 -7.04
CA GLN A 142 -9.21 15.25 -7.23
C GLN A 142 -9.38 13.79 -7.67
N ASP A 143 -8.40 13.31 -8.42
CA ASP A 143 -8.23 11.92 -8.83
C ASP A 143 -6.78 11.50 -8.54
N PHE A 144 -6.56 10.21 -8.32
CA PHE A 144 -5.27 9.71 -7.83
C PHE A 144 -4.63 8.76 -8.83
N ILE A 145 -3.35 8.99 -9.10
CA ILE A 145 -2.52 8.10 -9.90
C ILE A 145 -2.08 6.90 -9.06
N ILE A 146 -2.25 5.71 -9.61
CA ILE A 146 -1.85 4.46 -8.98
C ILE A 146 -0.32 4.34 -9.03
N LYS A 147 0.32 4.42 -7.85
CA LYS A 147 1.78 4.31 -7.69
C LYS A 147 2.33 2.92 -7.99
N HIS A 148 1.61 1.90 -7.54
CA HIS A 148 2.01 0.51 -7.70
C HIS A 148 0.79 -0.28 -8.10
N GLN A 149 0.95 -1.19 -9.06
CA GLN A 149 -0.13 -2.08 -9.46
C GLN A 149 -0.66 -2.87 -8.26
N PHE A 150 -1.98 -3.03 -8.20
CA PHE A 150 -2.63 -3.86 -7.19
C PHE A 150 -3.85 -4.56 -7.77
N GLN A 151 -4.32 -5.59 -7.06
CA GLN A 151 -5.52 -6.33 -7.42
C GLN A 151 -6.54 -6.28 -6.30
N LEU A 152 -7.81 -6.16 -6.66
CA LEU A 152 -8.93 -6.31 -5.74
C LEU A 152 -9.80 -7.48 -6.22
N ASP A 153 -10.03 -8.44 -5.33
CA ASP A 153 -11.09 -9.43 -5.46
C ASP A 153 -12.36 -8.87 -4.81
N ASN A 154 -13.22 -8.28 -5.64
CA ASN A 154 -14.49 -7.70 -5.20
C ASN A 154 -15.47 -7.61 -6.38
N THR A 155 -16.62 -6.98 -6.19
CA THR A 155 -17.51 -6.48 -7.24
C THR A 155 -17.07 -5.08 -7.71
N VAL A 156 -17.64 -4.52 -8.79
CA VAL A 156 -17.31 -3.14 -9.21
C VAL A 156 -17.74 -2.16 -8.13
N ALA A 157 -18.97 -2.31 -7.65
CA ALA A 157 -19.54 -1.44 -6.62
C ALA A 157 -18.74 -1.55 -5.30
N GLY A 158 -18.40 -2.78 -4.88
CA GLY A 158 -17.59 -3.00 -3.68
C GLY A 158 -16.15 -2.49 -3.82
N SER A 159 -15.55 -2.60 -5.01
CA SER A 159 -14.23 -1.99 -5.28
C SER A 159 -14.30 -0.47 -5.15
N LEU A 160 -15.38 0.14 -5.66
CA LEU A 160 -15.61 1.58 -5.58
C LEU A 160 -15.79 2.05 -4.13
N ALA A 161 -16.60 1.36 -3.33
CA ALA A 161 -16.80 1.69 -1.93
C ALA A 161 -15.50 1.60 -1.12
N LYS A 162 -14.70 0.54 -1.36
CA LYS A 162 -13.39 0.39 -0.73
C LYS A 162 -12.44 1.52 -1.12
N ILE A 163 -12.43 1.90 -2.40
CA ILE A 163 -11.59 3.01 -2.88
C ILE A 163 -12.05 4.35 -2.29
N ALA A 164 -13.35 4.64 -2.29
CA ALA A 164 -13.93 5.82 -1.66
C ALA A 164 -13.50 5.94 -0.19
N SER A 165 -13.62 4.85 0.59
CA SER A 165 -13.19 4.83 1.99
C SER A 165 -11.68 5.02 2.18
N ALA A 166 -10.86 4.60 1.21
CA ALA A 166 -9.41 4.70 1.29
C ALA A 166 -8.90 6.11 0.96
N ILE A 167 -9.64 6.87 0.14
CA ILE A 167 -9.30 8.25 -0.24
C ILE A 167 -10.07 9.30 0.58
N ASP A 168 -10.98 8.87 1.45
CA ASP A 168 -11.86 9.71 2.25
C ASP A 168 -11.12 10.85 2.96
N SER A 169 -9.99 10.53 3.62
CA SER A 169 -9.16 11.49 4.35
C SER A 169 -8.52 12.59 3.49
N SER A 170 -8.59 12.48 2.16
CA SER A 170 -8.05 13.47 1.23
C SER A 170 -9.06 14.56 0.85
N PHE A 171 -10.31 14.50 1.33
CA PHE A 171 -11.37 15.44 0.98
C PHE A 171 -12.00 16.08 2.23
N GLU A 172 -12.60 17.25 2.05
CA GLU A 172 -13.44 17.88 3.08
C GLU A 172 -14.82 17.23 3.08
N GLY A 173 -15.03 16.25 3.96
CA GLY A 173 -16.30 15.53 4.09
C GLY A 173 -16.12 14.02 4.05
N GLN A 174 -17.23 13.29 3.91
CA GLN A 174 -17.20 11.83 3.77
C GLN A 174 -17.43 11.44 2.31
N VAL A 175 -16.41 10.85 1.68
CA VAL A 175 -16.46 10.30 0.34
C VAL A 175 -17.29 9.02 0.35
N ASN A 176 -18.45 9.10 -0.25
CA ASN A 176 -19.42 8.02 -0.35
C ASN A 176 -19.56 7.54 -1.79
N ALA A 177 -19.85 6.25 -1.94
CA ALA A 177 -20.14 5.62 -3.23
C ALA A 177 -21.62 5.21 -3.28
N TYR A 178 -22.33 5.65 -4.32
CA TYR A 178 -23.75 5.37 -4.52
C TYR A 178 -23.98 4.59 -5.80
N LEU A 179 -24.94 3.67 -5.76
CA LEU A 179 -25.56 3.05 -6.92
C LEU A 179 -26.86 3.79 -7.24
N CYS A 180 -26.94 4.37 -8.42
CA CYS A 180 -28.15 5.01 -8.94
C CYS A 180 -28.76 4.12 -10.03
N PRO A 181 -29.76 3.27 -9.69
CA PRO A 181 -30.22 2.20 -10.58
C PRO A 181 -30.98 2.72 -11.80
N GLU A 182 -31.71 3.82 -11.64
CA GLU A 182 -32.50 4.45 -12.72
C GLU A 182 -31.61 5.04 -13.83
N GLN A 183 -30.37 5.42 -13.49
CA GLN A 183 -29.39 6.05 -14.38
C GLN A 183 -28.29 5.08 -14.83
N ARG A 184 -28.29 3.82 -14.35
CA ARG A 184 -27.17 2.87 -14.52
C ARG A 184 -25.82 3.47 -14.14
N SER A 185 -25.80 4.27 -13.08
CA SER A 185 -24.64 5.04 -12.67
C SER A 185 -24.14 4.60 -11.30
N LEU A 186 -22.82 4.52 -11.17
CA LEU A 186 -22.12 4.59 -9.90
C LEU A 186 -21.65 6.03 -9.69
N VAL A 187 -21.95 6.61 -8.54
CA VAL A 187 -21.61 7.99 -8.20
C VAL A 187 -20.66 7.99 -7.01
N VAL A 188 -19.54 8.71 -7.11
CA VAL A 188 -18.65 8.98 -5.98
C VAL A 188 -18.68 10.46 -5.68
N THR A 189 -18.93 10.84 -4.44
CA THR A 189 -19.07 12.24 -4.03
C THR A 189 -18.74 12.40 -2.56
N ALA A 190 -18.22 13.58 -2.17
CA ALA A 190 -18.08 13.99 -0.77
C ALA A 190 -19.33 14.73 -0.25
N GLU A 191 -20.23 15.13 -1.16
CA GLU A 191 -21.47 15.83 -0.85
C GLU A 191 -22.67 14.88 -0.92
N GLU A 192 -23.45 14.83 0.16
CA GLU A 192 -24.72 14.10 0.21
C GLU A 192 -25.88 15.03 -0.17
N THR A 193 -26.60 14.68 -1.24
CA THR A 193 -27.79 15.40 -1.70
C THR A 193 -29.07 14.61 -1.39
N GLU A 194 -30.21 15.30 -1.31
CA GLU A 194 -31.52 14.64 -1.12
C GLU A 194 -31.84 13.66 -2.26
N PHE A 195 -31.42 13.99 -3.49
CA PHE A 195 -31.58 13.12 -4.64
C PHE A 195 -30.83 11.80 -4.45
N LEU A 196 -29.55 11.85 -4.06
CA LEU A 196 -28.74 10.65 -3.82
C LEU A 196 -29.31 9.80 -2.69
N ALA A 197 -29.77 10.42 -1.60
CA ALA A 197 -30.36 9.72 -0.47
C ALA A 197 -31.69 9.03 -0.81
N THR A 198 -32.46 9.57 -1.76
CA THR A 198 -33.82 9.08 -2.09
C THR A 198 -33.84 8.14 -3.29
N ARG A 199 -32.99 8.39 -4.29
CA ARG A 199 -33.00 7.69 -5.60
C ARG A 199 -31.84 6.72 -5.79
N CYS A 200 -30.81 6.82 -4.95
CA CYS A 200 -29.64 5.97 -5.03
C CYS A 200 -29.46 5.17 -3.74
N THR A 201 -28.67 4.10 -3.81
CA THR A 201 -28.36 3.23 -2.68
C THR A 201 -26.88 3.36 -2.35
N LEU A 202 -26.57 3.65 -1.09
CA LEU A 202 -25.19 3.70 -0.62
C LEU A 202 -24.56 2.31 -0.71
N VAL A 203 -23.39 2.23 -1.34
CA VAL A 203 -22.60 1.02 -1.51
C VAL A 203 -21.55 0.93 -0.40
N ARG A 204 -21.37 -0.26 0.17
CA ARG A 204 -20.39 -0.54 1.23
C ARG A 204 -19.52 -1.74 0.89
#